data_AF-A0A1Z4JK63-F1
#
_entry.id   AF-A0A1Z4JK63-F1
#
_cell.length_a   1.000
_cell.length_b   1.000
_cell.length_c   1.000
_cell.angle_alpha   90.00
_cell.angle_beta   90.00
_cell.angle_gamma   90.00
#
_symmetry.space_group_name_H-M   'P 1'
#
loop_
_entity.id
_entity.type
_entity.pdbx_description
1 polymer ?
#
loop_
_entity_poly.entity_id
_entity_poly.type
_entity_poly.pdbx_seq_one_letter_code
_entity_poly.pdbx_strand_id
1 'polypeptide(L)'
;MSTQRVPLEVLQKIRQHLRSALVVPESENHPNLYNNMDEPPKPDSLEELGSLFHFGSSLDETLQMPNNQGRWFISATNPGAVLVTLPSIKLKPDFRLVTYLFRLGEDGTGVTWALPESCSTTSHLEKALLTASGRDNPPQPEGALADCMDAIDGDHSPRSFVMASLLRRELLEMGKIGQVADWVHHRLIDAPPDSANWQWRTEPPKDFSPKVRVSEGRAAIEFFTCRVTAPIVIFQHVDQYVLGQYRAKHLDRPLAINRTPVLNGKKPV
;
A
#
# COMPACT_ATOMS: atom_id res chain seq x y z
N MET A 1 -7.86 -28.64 -14.41
CA MET A 1 -7.32 -27.73 -13.38
C MET A 1 -5.83 -27.52 -13.63
N SER A 2 -5.45 -26.43 -14.31
CA SER A 2 -4.02 -26.16 -14.58
C SER A 2 -3.43 -25.35 -13.43
N THR A 3 -2.43 -25.89 -12.74
CA THR A 3 -1.62 -25.13 -11.78
C THR A 3 -0.43 -24.58 -12.54
N GLN A 4 -0.22 -23.27 -12.51
CA GLN A 4 0.93 -22.62 -13.12
C GLN A 4 1.85 -22.12 -12.02
N ARG A 5 3.13 -22.49 -12.10
CA ARG A 5 4.17 -21.89 -11.26
C ARG A 5 4.54 -20.54 -11.85
N VAL A 6 4.73 -19.56 -10.98
CA VAL A 6 5.17 -18.23 -11.36
C VAL A 6 6.58 -18.06 -10.80
N PRO A 7 7.59 -17.77 -11.64
CA PRO A 7 8.93 -17.53 -11.15
C PRO A 7 8.94 -16.39 -10.13
N LEU A 8 9.70 -16.56 -9.05
CA LEU A 8 9.85 -15.54 -8.01
C LEU A 8 10.25 -14.17 -8.60
N GLU A 9 11.11 -14.20 -9.61
CA GLU A 9 11.69 -12.99 -10.21
C GLU A 9 10.65 -12.19 -10.99
N VAL A 10 9.60 -12.86 -11.47
CA VAL A 10 8.46 -12.20 -12.10
C VAL A 10 7.64 -11.46 -11.04
N LEU A 11 7.36 -12.09 -9.89
CA LEU A 11 6.64 -11.42 -8.80
C LEU A 11 7.45 -10.24 -8.26
N GLN A 12 8.77 -10.40 -8.10
CA GLN A 12 9.65 -9.34 -7.63
C GLN A 12 9.66 -8.15 -8.59
N LYS A 13 9.76 -8.39 -9.91
CA LYS A 13 9.68 -7.33 -10.93
C LYS A 13 8.33 -6.61 -10.93
N ILE A 14 7.22 -7.34 -10.86
CA ILE A 14 5.88 -6.75 -10.76
C ILE A 14 5.79 -5.87 -9.52
N ARG A 15 6.23 -6.39 -8.37
CA ARG A 15 6.22 -5.65 -7.11
C ARG A 15 7.10 -4.41 -7.16
N GLN A 16 8.31 -4.51 -7.71
CA GLN A 16 9.22 -3.38 -7.85
C GLN A 16 8.59 -2.28 -8.71
N HIS A 17 7.97 -2.65 -9.84
CA HIS A 17 7.25 -1.72 -10.71
C HIS A 17 6.09 -1.02 -9.99
N LEU A 18 5.27 -1.78 -9.26
CA LEU A 18 4.19 -1.22 -8.45
C LEU A 18 4.71 -0.22 -7.41
N ARG A 19 5.78 -0.58 -6.69
CA ARG A 19 6.40 0.27 -5.66
C ARG A 19 7.00 1.55 -6.24
N SER A 20 7.60 1.49 -7.43
CA SER A 20 8.13 2.70 -8.08
C SER A 20 7.04 3.63 -8.61
N ALA A 21 5.84 3.10 -8.90
CA ALA A 21 4.73 3.87 -9.43
C ALA A 21 3.81 4.44 -8.33
N LEU A 22 3.65 3.72 -7.21
CA LEU A 22 2.82 4.11 -6.07
C LEU A 22 3.63 4.85 -5.00
N VAL A 23 4.46 5.80 -5.42
CA VAL A 23 5.28 6.63 -4.51
C VAL A 23 4.50 7.87 -4.12
N VAL A 24 4.32 8.05 -2.82
CA VAL A 24 3.84 9.31 -2.24
C VAL A 24 5.01 10.30 -2.19
N PRO A 25 4.87 11.53 -2.73
CA PRO A 25 5.91 12.55 -2.70
C PRO A 25 6.42 12.84 -1.29
N GLU A 26 7.69 13.22 -1.18
CA GLU A 26 8.31 13.52 0.10
C GLU A 26 7.62 14.70 0.81
N SER A 27 7.15 15.68 0.06
CA SER A 27 6.36 16.81 0.58
C SER A 27 5.04 16.36 1.24
N GLU A 28 4.50 15.19 0.89
CA GLU A 28 3.32 14.61 1.50
C GLU A 28 3.65 13.62 2.64
N ASN A 29 4.82 12.96 2.59
CA ASN A 29 5.27 12.08 3.67
C ASN A 29 5.80 12.84 4.87
N HIS A 30 6.63 13.85 4.61
CA HIS A 30 7.29 14.68 5.61
C HIS A 30 7.04 16.15 5.28
N PRO A 31 5.79 16.64 5.45
CA PRO A 31 5.46 18.02 5.14
C PRO A 31 6.26 18.97 6.03
N ASN A 32 7.11 19.79 5.40
CA ASN A 32 7.85 20.84 6.07
C ASN A 32 6.88 21.93 6.53
N LEU A 33 6.68 22.02 7.84
CA LEU A 33 6.05 23.19 8.43
C LEU A 33 7.05 24.37 8.34
N TYR A 34 7.00 25.14 7.26
CA TYR A 34 7.66 26.45 7.21
C TYR A 34 7.02 27.48 8.18
N ASN A 35 6.03 27.07 8.96
CA ASN A 35 5.25 27.89 9.90
C ASN A 35 6.05 28.58 11.02
N ASN A 36 7.37 28.36 11.15
CA ASN A 36 8.21 28.98 12.19
C ASN A 36 9.37 29.83 11.63
N MET A 37 9.39 30.13 10.34
CA MET A 37 10.41 31.01 9.75
C MET A 37 9.80 32.39 9.48
N ASP A 38 10.30 33.44 10.13
CA ASP A 38 9.89 34.84 9.88
C ASP A 38 10.26 35.32 8.45
N GLU A 39 11.16 34.59 7.77
CA GLU A 39 11.62 34.90 6.42
C GLU A 39 11.65 33.61 5.59
N PRO A 40 10.96 33.55 4.43
CA PRO A 40 11.00 32.38 3.57
C PRO A 40 12.45 32.15 3.09
N PRO A 41 12.98 30.92 3.14
CA PRO A 41 14.32 30.64 2.62
C PRO A 41 14.37 31.00 1.14
N LYS A 42 15.48 31.65 0.73
CA LYS A 42 15.75 31.88 -0.69
C LYS A 42 15.81 30.51 -1.39
N PRO A 43 15.06 30.31 -2.49
CA PRO A 43 15.06 29.05 -3.18
C PRO A 43 16.42 28.87 -3.88
N ASP A 44 17.06 27.73 -3.66
CA ASP A 44 18.32 27.38 -4.30
C ASP A 44 18.06 26.67 -5.65
N SER A 45 16.80 26.30 -5.94
CA SER A 45 16.38 25.61 -7.18
C SER A 45 14.94 25.93 -7.60
N LEU A 46 14.63 25.73 -8.90
CA LEU A 46 13.28 25.88 -9.46
C LEU A 46 12.28 24.86 -8.88
N GLU A 47 12.73 23.70 -8.41
CA GLU A 47 11.89 22.69 -7.74
C GLU A 47 11.37 23.18 -6.38
N GLU A 48 12.08 24.12 -5.74
CA GLU A 48 11.72 24.70 -4.44
C GLU A 48 10.76 25.90 -4.57
N LEU A 49 10.46 26.36 -5.78
CA LEU A 49 9.48 27.43 -5.97
C LEU A 49 8.06 27.01 -5.59
N GLY A 50 7.75 25.71 -5.67
CA GLY A 50 6.44 25.18 -5.26
C GLY A 50 6.13 25.45 -3.79
N SER A 51 7.14 25.42 -2.91
CA SER A 51 6.95 25.67 -1.47
C SER A 51 6.80 27.16 -1.13
N LEU A 52 7.30 28.06 -1.98
CA LEU A 52 7.18 29.52 -1.79
C LEU A 52 5.75 30.05 -2.02
N PHE A 53 4.97 29.43 -2.90
CA PHE A 53 3.57 29.82 -3.11
C PHE A 53 2.67 29.51 -1.89
N HIS A 54 3.17 28.78 -0.89
CA HIS A 54 2.46 28.49 0.36
C HIS A 54 2.57 29.62 1.40
N PHE A 55 3.44 30.61 1.20
CA PHE A 55 3.63 31.72 2.15
C PHE A 55 2.54 32.80 2.09
N GLY A 56 1.67 32.75 1.07
CA GLY A 56 0.75 33.83 0.73
C GLY A 56 -0.73 33.61 1.05
N SER A 57 -1.16 32.44 1.50
CA SER A 57 -2.60 32.18 1.70
C SER A 57 -3.06 32.38 3.16
N SER A 58 -4.13 33.16 3.30
CA SER A 58 -4.75 33.55 4.55
C SER A 58 -5.44 32.37 5.27
N LEU A 59 -5.50 32.48 6.59
CA LEU A 59 -5.92 31.53 7.63
C LEU A 59 -7.23 30.71 7.47
N ASP A 60 -7.99 30.81 6.38
CA ASP A 60 -9.26 30.08 6.19
C ASP A 60 -9.14 28.76 5.38
N GLU A 61 -7.97 28.46 4.79
CA GLU A 61 -7.70 27.25 3.97
C GLU A 61 -7.13 26.05 4.75
N THR A 62 -7.32 26.01 6.08
CA THR A 62 -6.54 25.16 6.98
C THR A 62 -6.81 23.64 6.90
N LEU A 63 -7.60 23.13 5.95
CA LEU A 63 -7.93 21.70 5.85
C LEU A 63 -7.21 20.95 4.71
N GLN A 64 -6.45 21.65 3.86
CA GLN A 64 -6.20 21.14 2.49
C GLN A 64 -4.74 20.96 2.10
N MET A 65 -3.82 21.01 3.06
CA MET A 65 -2.40 20.88 2.77
C MET A 65 -1.81 19.64 3.41
N PRO A 66 -0.73 19.08 2.81
CA PRO A 66 0.17 18.22 3.54
C PRO A 66 0.46 18.82 4.91
N ASN A 67 0.11 18.09 5.95
CA ASN A 67 0.24 18.55 7.33
C ASN A 67 0.77 17.39 8.16
N ASN A 68 1.48 17.70 9.25
CA ASN A 68 1.97 16.74 10.24
C ASN A 68 1.18 16.85 11.57
N GLN A 69 0.00 17.45 11.54
CA GLN A 69 -0.82 17.78 12.72
C GLN A 69 -1.84 16.68 13.05
N GLY A 70 -1.77 15.53 12.38
CA GLY A 70 -2.74 14.46 12.54
C GLY A 70 -4.11 14.80 11.94
N ARG A 71 -4.13 15.49 10.79
CA ARG A 71 -5.36 15.74 10.02
C ARG A 71 -5.28 15.08 8.65
N TRP A 72 -6.39 14.52 8.21
CA TRP A 72 -6.48 13.92 6.88
C TRP A 72 -6.40 15.00 5.79
N PHE A 73 -5.70 14.69 4.70
CA PHE A 73 -5.66 15.50 3.49
C PHE A 73 -5.67 14.59 2.25
N ILE A 74 -5.99 15.16 1.09
CA ILE A 74 -6.03 14.43 -0.19
C ILE A 74 -4.63 14.40 -0.79
N SER A 75 -4.14 13.23 -1.21
CA SER A 75 -2.88 13.12 -1.95
C SER A 75 -3.06 13.61 -3.39
N ALA A 76 -2.06 14.34 -3.90
CA ALA A 76 -1.97 14.70 -5.31
C ALA A 76 -1.60 13.49 -6.20
N THR A 77 -1.08 12.42 -5.58
CA THR A 77 -0.69 11.19 -6.29
C THR A 77 -1.92 10.49 -6.86
N ASN A 78 -1.88 10.15 -8.15
CA ASN A 78 -2.92 9.34 -8.79
C ASN A 78 -2.52 7.84 -8.75
N PRO A 79 -3.02 7.05 -7.78
CA PRO A 79 -2.73 5.61 -7.73
C PRO A 79 -3.24 4.85 -8.96
N GLY A 80 -4.24 5.37 -9.69
CA GLY A 80 -4.73 4.76 -10.93
C GLY A 80 -3.72 4.78 -12.06
N ALA A 81 -2.71 5.66 -12.03
CA ALA A 81 -1.71 5.77 -13.09
C ALA A 81 -0.91 4.48 -13.29
N VAL A 82 -0.69 3.69 -12.22
CA VAL A 82 0.02 2.41 -12.33
C VAL A 82 -0.71 1.42 -13.22
N LEU A 83 -2.04 1.44 -13.24
CA LEU A 83 -2.88 0.51 -14.02
C LEU A 83 -2.74 0.73 -15.53
N VAL A 84 -2.34 1.93 -15.97
CA VAL A 84 -2.07 2.21 -17.39
C VAL A 84 -0.85 1.42 -17.89
N THR A 85 0.11 1.18 -16.99
CA THR A 85 1.38 0.51 -17.31
C THR A 85 1.36 -1.00 -17.11
N LEU A 86 0.36 -1.53 -16.39
CA LEU A 86 0.28 -2.95 -16.07
C LEU A 86 -0.47 -3.69 -17.18
N PRO A 87 0.19 -4.63 -17.89
CA PRO A 87 -0.51 -5.42 -18.88
C PRO A 87 -1.48 -6.36 -18.16
N SER A 88 -2.71 -6.50 -18.67
CA SER A 88 -3.74 -7.47 -18.25
C SER A 88 -4.67 -7.04 -17.10
N ILE A 89 -4.38 -5.94 -16.39
CA ILE A 89 -5.33 -5.33 -15.45
C ILE A 89 -5.54 -3.86 -15.78
N LYS A 90 -6.72 -3.34 -15.47
CA LYS A 90 -7.12 -1.95 -15.75
C LYS A 90 -8.12 -1.48 -14.69
N LEU A 91 -8.28 -0.17 -14.61
CA LEU A 91 -9.40 0.42 -13.89
C LEU A 91 -10.67 0.28 -14.75
N LYS A 92 -11.81 -0.01 -14.13
CA LYS A 92 -13.10 0.02 -14.82
C LYS A 92 -13.36 1.41 -15.39
N PRO A 93 -14.06 1.52 -16.53
CA PRO A 93 -14.49 2.81 -17.06
C PRO A 93 -15.24 3.60 -15.99
N ASP A 94 -15.11 4.92 -16.04
CA ASP A 94 -15.79 5.85 -15.15
C ASP A 94 -15.45 5.71 -13.67
N PHE A 95 -14.36 5.01 -13.32
CA PHE A 95 -13.83 4.97 -11.95
C PHE A 95 -12.48 5.67 -11.87
N ARG A 96 -12.22 6.26 -10.70
CA ARG A 96 -10.94 6.83 -10.28
C ARG A 96 -10.52 6.29 -8.93
N LEU A 97 -9.22 6.14 -8.74
CA LEU A 97 -8.62 5.86 -7.44
C LEU A 97 -8.12 7.16 -6.80
N VAL A 98 -8.46 7.39 -5.54
CA VAL A 98 -8.07 8.58 -4.77
C VAL A 98 -7.53 8.15 -3.42
N THR A 99 -6.42 8.75 -3.01
CA THR A 99 -5.77 8.46 -1.73
C THR A 99 -5.91 9.64 -0.77
N TYR A 100 -6.32 9.36 0.47
CA TYR A 100 -6.22 10.28 1.59
C TYR A 100 -5.06 9.88 2.47
N LEU A 101 -4.37 10.86 3.03
CA LEU A 101 -3.19 10.69 3.87
C LEU A 101 -3.40 11.34 5.22
N PHE A 102 -2.82 10.72 6.24
CA PHE A 102 -2.75 11.20 7.61
C PHE A 102 -1.30 11.15 8.05
N ARG A 103 -0.77 12.24 8.62
CA ARG A 103 0.60 12.29 9.17
C ARG A 103 0.58 12.87 10.57
N LEU A 104 1.37 12.27 11.46
CA LEU A 104 1.55 12.73 12.83
C LEU A 104 2.97 12.38 13.28
N GLY A 105 3.84 13.38 13.34
CA GLY A 105 5.27 13.17 13.61
C GLY A 105 5.93 12.30 12.54
N GLU A 106 6.62 11.23 12.97
CA GLU A 106 7.30 10.27 12.09
C GLU A 106 6.37 9.14 11.59
N ASP A 107 5.13 9.09 12.06
CA ASP A 107 4.15 8.08 11.69
C ASP A 107 3.10 8.65 10.72
N GLY A 108 2.56 7.79 9.87
CA GLY A 108 1.53 8.18 8.93
C GLY A 108 0.81 6.98 8.35
N THR A 109 -0.40 7.21 7.88
CA THR A 109 -1.21 6.19 7.22
C THR A 109 -1.90 6.78 6.00
N GLY A 110 -2.34 5.93 5.09
CA GLY A 110 -3.15 6.30 3.95
C GLY A 110 -4.35 5.38 3.80
N VAL A 111 -5.36 5.86 3.07
CA VAL A 111 -6.47 5.05 2.59
C VAL A 111 -6.72 5.38 1.12
N THR A 112 -6.90 4.37 0.29
CA THR A 112 -7.22 4.55 -1.13
C THR A 112 -8.65 4.06 -1.40
N TRP A 113 -9.46 4.94 -1.97
CA TRP A 113 -10.85 4.67 -2.36
C TRP A 113 -10.97 4.56 -3.87
N ALA A 114 -11.94 3.78 -4.33
CA ALA A 114 -12.40 3.81 -5.71
C ALA A 114 -13.76 4.50 -5.79
N LEU A 115 -13.88 5.45 -6.71
CA LEU A 115 -15.02 6.36 -6.84
C LEU A 115 -15.45 6.46 -8.29
N PRO A 116 -16.74 6.61 -8.60
CA PRO A 116 -17.17 7.09 -9.89
C PRO A 116 -16.50 8.44 -10.21
N GLU A 117 -16.09 8.66 -11.46
CA GLU A 117 -15.40 9.88 -11.90
C GLU A 117 -16.21 11.13 -11.56
N SER A 118 -17.54 11.07 -11.70
CA SER A 118 -18.48 12.16 -11.35
C SER A 118 -18.44 12.56 -9.87
N CYS A 119 -18.04 11.64 -8.98
CA CYS A 119 -17.94 11.86 -7.53
C CYS A 119 -16.50 12.14 -7.08
N SER A 120 -15.54 12.19 -8.01
CA SER A 120 -14.11 12.37 -7.71
C SER A 120 -13.62 13.82 -7.81
N THR A 121 -14.54 14.78 -7.92
CA THR A 121 -14.18 16.21 -7.96
C THR A 121 -13.67 16.67 -6.60
N THR A 122 -12.80 17.68 -6.60
CA THR A 122 -12.20 18.26 -5.38
C THR A 122 -13.25 18.59 -4.32
N SER A 123 -14.38 19.21 -4.70
CA SER A 123 -15.47 19.54 -3.77
C SER A 123 -16.09 18.31 -3.08
N HIS A 124 -16.30 17.21 -3.80
CA HIS A 124 -16.81 15.97 -3.22
C HIS A 124 -15.80 15.34 -2.27
N LEU A 125 -14.52 15.34 -2.65
CA LEU A 125 -13.45 14.76 -1.85
C LEU A 125 -13.21 15.54 -0.54
N GLU A 126 -13.28 16.86 -0.60
CA GLU A 126 -13.11 17.74 0.57
C GLU A 126 -14.25 17.61 1.56
N LYS A 127 -15.48 17.44 1.08
CA LYS A 127 -16.64 17.21 1.95
C LYS A 127 -16.44 15.99 2.86
N ALA A 128 -15.74 14.96 2.39
CA ALA A 128 -15.42 13.76 3.16
C ALA A 128 -14.43 14.02 4.32
N LEU A 129 -13.56 15.02 4.18
CA LEU A 129 -12.61 15.41 5.23
C LEU A 129 -13.33 15.97 6.45
N LEU A 130 -14.46 16.64 6.27
CA LEU A 130 -15.25 17.23 7.36
C LEU A 130 -15.84 16.18 8.31
N THR A 131 -16.04 14.96 7.82
CA THR A 131 -16.57 13.83 8.60
C THR A 131 -15.48 12.93 9.18
N ALA A 132 -14.23 13.10 8.76
CA ALA A 132 -13.11 12.31 9.23
C ALA A 132 -12.72 12.72 10.65
N SER A 133 -12.31 11.75 11.48
CA SER A 133 -11.94 12.02 12.87
C SER A 133 -10.81 11.10 13.32
N GLY A 134 -9.69 11.71 13.73
CA GLY A 134 -8.51 10.98 14.16
C GLY A 134 -8.00 10.01 13.09
N ARG A 135 -7.17 9.06 13.52
CA ARG A 135 -6.50 8.12 12.61
C ARG A 135 -7.38 6.93 12.21
N ASP A 136 -8.22 6.46 13.12
CA ASP A 136 -8.99 5.21 12.93
C ASP A 136 -10.30 5.43 12.18
N ASN A 137 -10.69 6.68 11.94
CA ASN A 137 -11.90 7.04 11.20
C ASN A 137 -11.53 7.85 9.95
N PRO A 138 -11.05 7.17 8.90
CA PRO A 138 -10.64 7.84 7.66
C PRO A 138 -11.82 8.50 6.95
N PRO A 139 -11.56 9.54 6.13
CA PRO A 139 -12.59 10.13 5.26
C PRO A 139 -13.15 9.08 4.31
N GLN A 140 -14.47 9.04 4.17
CA GLN A 140 -15.16 8.21 3.20
C GLN A 140 -15.96 9.09 2.24
N PRO A 141 -15.44 9.34 1.02
CA PRO A 141 -16.14 10.15 0.04
C PRO A 141 -17.43 9.49 -0.47
N GLU A 142 -18.35 10.34 -0.93
CA GLU A 142 -19.62 9.92 -1.49
C GLU A 142 -19.42 9.04 -2.73
N GLY A 143 -20.16 7.93 -2.82
CA GLY A 143 -20.02 6.98 -3.93
C GLY A 143 -18.79 6.07 -3.84
N ALA A 144 -18.00 6.13 -2.77
CA ALA A 144 -16.89 5.20 -2.55
C ALA A 144 -17.35 3.74 -2.53
N LEU A 145 -16.69 2.90 -3.32
CA LEU A 145 -16.83 1.46 -3.21
C LEU A 145 -16.27 0.99 -1.86
N ALA A 146 -16.84 -0.10 -1.33
CA ALA A 146 -16.42 -0.68 -0.06
C ALA A 146 -14.97 -1.22 -0.10
N ASP A 147 -14.52 -1.71 -1.26
CA ASP A 147 -13.12 -2.10 -1.51
C ASP A 147 -12.67 -1.51 -2.86
N CYS A 148 -11.52 -0.84 -2.89
CA CYS A 148 -11.00 -0.25 -4.12
C CYS A 148 -10.74 -1.28 -5.23
N MET A 149 -10.50 -2.55 -4.86
CA MET A 149 -10.32 -3.65 -5.80
C MET A 149 -11.61 -4.00 -6.57
N ASP A 150 -12.78 -3.56 -6.10
CA ASP A 150 -14.04 -3.71 -6.84
C ASP A 150 -14.09 -2.84 -8.10
N ALA A 151 -13.25 -1.79 -8.21
CA ALA A 151 -13.10 -1.00 -9.42
C ALA A 151 -12.05 -1.56 -10.40
N ILE A 152 -11.36 -2.65 -10.05
CA ILE A 152 -10.35 -3.26 -10.92
C ILE A 152 -11.01 -4.29 -11.85
N ASP A 153 -10.56 -4.30 -13.09
CA ASP A 153 -10.96 -5.23 -14.14
C ASP A 153 -9.71 -5.76 -14.87
N GLY A 154 -9.88 -6.80 -15.70
CA GLY A 154 -8.76 -7.46 -16.36
C GLY A 154 -9.17 -8.61 -17.25
N ASP A 155 -8.19 -9.30 -17.82
CA ASP A 155 -8.41 -10.37 -18.81
C ASP A 155 -8.72 -11.75 -18.21
N HIS A 156 -8.81 -11.85 -16.88
CA HIS A 156 -8.98 -13.09 -16.11
C HIS A 156 -7.90 -14.17 -16.37
N SER A 157 -6.75 -13.77 -16.91
CA SER A 157 -5.58 -14.64 -17.02
C SER A 157 -4.93 -14.90 -15.65
N PRO A 158 -4.17 -15.99 -15.49
CA PRO A 158 -3.37 -16.23 -14.29
C PRO A 158 -2.46 -15.04 -13.93
N ARG A 159 -1.94 -14.32 -14.94
CA ARG A 159 -1.07 -13.16 -14.76
C ARG A 159 -1.83 -11.97 -14.16
N SER A 160 -3.04 -11.67 -14.62
CA SER A 160 -3.81 -10.55 -14.09
C SER A 160 -4.19 -10.74 -12.63
N PHE A 161 -4.51 -11.96 -12.21
CA PHE A 161 -4.74 -12.27 -10.80
C PHE A 161 -3.48 -12.05 -9.95
N VAL A 162 -2.30 -12.51 -10.41
CA VAL A 162 -1.02 -12.25 -9.72
C VAL A 162 -0.74 -10.76 -9.57
N MET A 163 -1.00 -9.97 -10.62
CA MET A 163 -0.85 -8.51 -10.52
C MET A 163 -1.83 -7.89 -9.53
N ALA A 164 -3.10 -8.29 -9.55
CA ALA A 164 -4.11 -7.77 -8.64
C ALA A 164 -3.79 -8.09 -7.16
N SER A 165 -3.23 -9.27 -6.88
CA SER A 165 -2.79 -9.69 -5.56
C SER A 165 -1.70 -8.80 -4.98
N LEU A 166 -0.68 -8.47 -5.80
CA LEU A 166 0.38 -7.58 -5.39
C LEU A 166 -0.09 -6.12 -5.33
N LEU A 167 -0.85 -5.67 -6.34
CA LEU A 167 -1.43 -4.33 -6.38
C LEU A 167 -2.23 -4.02 -5.11
N ARG A 168 -3.11 -4.93 -4.69
CA ARG A 168 -3.89 -4.74 -3.46
C ARG A 168 -3.00 -4.47 -2.25
N ARG A 169 -1.93 -5.24 -2.09
CA ARG A 169 -1.00 -5.08 -0.95
C ARG A 169 -0.25 -3.76 -1.02
N GLU A 170 0.17 -3.34 -2.21
CA GLU A 170 0.84 -2.04 -2.39
C GLU A 170 -0.14 -0.87 -2.18
N LEU A 171 -1.39 -0.95 -2.64
CA LEU A 171 -2.42 0.07 -2.40
C LEU A 171 -2.79 0.21 -0.92
N LEU A 172 -2.80 -0.89 -0.16
CA LEU A 172 -3.03 -0.87 1.29
C LEU A 172 -1.81 -0.41 2.08
N GLU A 173 -0.62 -0.46 1.50
CA GLU A 173 0.61 0.05 2.10
C GLU A 173 0.82 1.54 1.76
N MET A 174 0.20 2.02 0.67
CA MET A 174 0.35 3.39 0.20
C MET A 174 0.01 4.40 1.30
N GLY A 175 0.97 5.29 1.58
CA GLY A 175 0.84 6.32 2.60
C GLY A 175 1.10 5.86 4.04
N LYS A 176 1.45 4.59 4.27
CA LYS A 176 1.92 4.10 5.57
C LYS A 176 3.42 4.36 5.73
N ILE A 177 3.78 5.03 6.82
CA ILE A 177 5.17 5.28 7.23
C ILE A 177 5.32 5.04 8.74
N GLY A 178 6.55 4.81 9.18
CA GLY A 178 6.83 4.56 10.60
C GLY A 178 6.37 3.18 11.08
N GLN A 179 5.82 3.10 12.29
CA GLN A 179 5.49 1.84 12.97
C GLN A 179 4.35 1.03 12.33
N VAL A 180 3.63 1.67 11.42
CA VAL A 180 2.38 1.13 10.88
C VAL A 180 2.53 0.64 9.45
N ALA A 181 3.69 0.92 8.84
CA ALA A 181 4.15 0.23 7.66
C ALA A 181 4.43 -1.24 8.02
N ASP A 182 3.95 -2.15 7.19
CA ASP A 182 4.06 -3.59 7.43
C ASP A 182 4.56 -4.27 6.16
N TRP A 183 3.78 -4.17 5.07
CA TRP A 183 4.07 -4.86 3.82
C TRP A 183 5.43 -4.46 3.23
N VAL A 184 5.90 -3.23 3.44
CA VAL A 184 7.23 -2.77 3.00
C VAL A 184 8.37 -3.62 3.57
N HIS A 185 8.16 -4.24 4.73
CA HIS A 185 9.12 -5.12 5.40
C HIS A 185 9.07 -6.57 4.94
N HIS A 186 8.10 -6.94 4.10
CA HIS A 186 8.03 -8.27 3.54
C HIS A 186 8.96 -8.40 2.32
N ARG A 187 9.63 -9.54 2.19
CA ARG A 187 10.42 -9.93 1.01
C ARG A 187 9.84 -11.21 0.44
N LEU A 188 9.59 -11.24 -0.87
CA LEU A 188 9.09 -12.43 -1.56
C LEU A 188 10.18 -13.50 -1.54
N ILE A 189 9.82 -14.74 -1.22
CA ILE A 189 10.74 -15.87 -1.10
C ILE A 189 10.17 -17.10 -1.81
N ASP A 190 11.06 -17.96 -2.29
CA ASP A 190 10.78 -19.31 -2.81
C ASP A 190 11.52 -20.40 -2.01
N ALA A 191 12.24 -20.01 -0.96
CA ALA A 191 12.83 -20.86 0.05
C ALA A 191 12.98 -20.10 1.38
N PRO A 192 12.93 -20.77 2.54
CA PRO A 192 13.25 -20.16 3.82
C PRO A 192 14.71 -19.65 3.84
N PRO A 193 15.00 -18.45 4.37
CA PRO A 193 16.38 -18.00 4.54
C PRO A 193 17.21 -18.93 5.43
N ASP A 194 18.40 -19.33 4.96
CA ASP A 194 19.28 -20.32 5.62
C ASP A 194 19.87 -19.83 6.95
N SER A 195 20.02 -18.51 7.11
CA SER A 195 20.72 -17.91 8.25
C SER A 195 19.89 -17.84 9.55
N ALA A 196 18.70 -18.45 9.59
CA ALA A 196 17.72 -18.25 10.64
C ALA A 196 17.31 -19.56 11.33
N ASN A 197 17.13 -19.51 12.65
CA ASN A 197 16.65 -20.65 13.43
C ASN A 197 15.12 -20.62 13.46
N TRP A 198 14.50 -21.27 12.48
CA TRP A 198 13.05 -21.25 12.27
C TRP A 198 12.30 -22.13 13.27
N GLN A 199 11.45 -21.50 14.09
CA GLN A 199 10.43 -22.21 14.84
C GLN A 199 9.15 -22.30 13.99
N TRP A 200 8.94 -23.45 13.38
CA TRP A 200 7.76 -23.77 12.58
C TRP A 200 6.53 -24.00 13.46
N ARG A 201 5.39 -23.40 13.09
CA ARG A 201 4.09 -23.59 13.75
C ARG A 201 3.34 -24.81 13.23
N THR A 202 3.62 -25.19 11.98
CA THR A 202 3.09 -26.36 11.27
C THR A 202 4.23 -27.05 10.53
N GLU A 203 3.98 -28.22 9.93
CA GLU A 203 4.96 -28.82 9.03
C GLU A 203 5.37 -27.82 7.93
N PRO A 204 6.67 -27.68 7.63
CA PRO A 204 7.14 -26.76 6.61
C PRO A 204 6.59 -27.18 5.23
N PRO A 205 6.09 -26.23 4.43
CA PRO A 205 5.72 -26.51 3.04
C PRO A 205 6.87 -27.17 2.29
N LYS A 206 6.55 -28.17 1.46
CA LYS A 206 7.54 -28.81 0.57
C LYS A 206 7.90 -27.94 -0.63
N ASP A 207 7.04 -26.99 -0.97
CA ASP A 207 7.14 -26.14 -2.16
C ASP A 207 6.70 -24.71 -1.81
N PHE A 208 7.69 -23.82 -1.74
CA PHE A 208 7.52 -22.39 -1.52
C PHE A 208 7.39 -21.60 -2.84
N SER A 209 7.41 -22.27 -4.00
CA SER A 209 7.28 -21.56 -5.27
C SER A 209 5.91 -20.87 -5.39
N PRO A 210 5.87 -19.60 -5.83
CA PRO A 210 4.62 -18.92 -6.12
C PRO A 210 3.82 -19.69 -7.18
N LYS A 211 2.52 -19.82 -6.94
CA LYS A 211 1.65 -20.61 -7.80
C LYS A 211 0.29 -19.95 -7.96
N VAL A 212 -0.26 -20.10 -9.14
CA VAL A 212 -1.60 -19.62 -9.48
C VAL A 212 -2.41 -20.76 -10.09
N ARG A 213 -3.65 -20.87 -9.66
CA ARG A 213 -4.63 -21.85 -10.14
C ARG A 213 -5.81 -21.07 -10.67
N VAL A 214 -6.20 -21.33 -11.91
CA VAL A 214 -7.40 -20.76 -12.51
C VAL A 214 -8.31 -21.89 -12.99
N SER A 215 -9.59 -21.82 -12.66
CA SER A 215 -10.61 -22.78 -13.07
C SER A 215 -11.98 -22.13 -13.09
N GLU A 216 -12.68 -22.24 -14.22
CA GLU A 216 -14.06 -21.75 -14.37
C GLU A 216 -14.21 -20.29 -13.89
N GLY A 217 -13.22 -19.46 -14.24
CA GLY A 217 -13.14 -18.04 -13.88
C GLY A 217 -12.93 -17.73 -12.40
N ARG A 218 -12.74 -18.74 -11.54
CA ARG A 218 -12.19 -18.58 -10.19
C ARG A 218 -10.68 -18.69 -10.25
N ALA A 219 -10.02 -17.98 -9.35
CA ALA A 219 -8.57 -18.08 -9.21
C ALA A 219 -8.13 -18.22 -7.76
N ALA A 220 -7.02 -18.89 -7.54
CA ALA A 220 -6.32 -18.92 -6.27
C ALA A 220 -4.83 -18.69 -6.51
N ILE A 221 -4.24 -17.80 -5.74
CA ILE A 221 -2.80 -17.51 -5.77
C ILE A 221 -2.23 -17.88 -4.41
N GLU A 222 -1.08 -18.51 -4.42
CA GLU A 222 -0.30 -18.76 -3.22
C GLU A 222 1.15 -18.31 -3.46
N PHE A 223 1.70 -17.56 -2.50
CA PHE A 223 3.10 -17.18 -2.48
C PHE A 223 3.55 -16.95 -1.04
N PHE A 224 4.85 -16.79 -0.84
CA PHE A 224 5.45 -16.71 0.48
C PHE A 224 6.27 -15.42 0.62
N THR A 225 6.30 -14.89 1.83
CA THR A 225 7.20 -13.79 2.17
C THR A 225 7.91 -14.04 3.48
N CYS A 226 9.06 -13.41 3.65
CA CYS A 226 9.74 -13.26 4.92
C CYS A 226 9.70 -11.78 5.33
N ARG A 227 9.16 -11.48 6.51
CA ARG A 227 9.32 -10.16 7.12
C ARG A 227 10.75 -9.99 7.61
N VAL A 228 11.42 -8.91 7.22
CA VAL A 228 12.84 -8.66 7.55
C VAL A 228 13.03 -7.78 8.79
N THR A 229 11.96 -7.17 9.30
CA THR A 229 11.97 -6.44 10.58
C THR A 229 11.40 -7.33 11.68
N ALA A 230 11.83 -7.10 12.92
CA ALA A 230 11.39 -7.91 14.05
C ALA A 230 9.88 -7.75 14.34
N PRO A 231 9.17 -8.83 14.70
CA PRO A 231 9.61 -10.23 14.62
C PRO A 231 9.78 -10.70 13.17
N ILE A 232 10.92 -11.36 12.89
CA ILE A 232 11.21 -11.96 11.58
C ILE A 232 10.35 -13.23 11.44
N VAL A 233 9.41 -13.21 10.50
CA VAL A 233 8.38 -14.25 10.34
C VAL A 233 8.23 -14.60 8.86
N ILE A 234 8.09 -15.90 8.57
CA ILE A 234 7.68 -16.39 7.26
C ILE A 234 6.15 -16.44 7.20
N PHE A 235 5.58 -15.84 6.17
CA PHE A 235 4.15 -15.84 5.89
C PHE A 235 3.83 -16.61 4.62
N GLN A 236 2.73 -17.36 4.67
CA GLN A 236 2.02 -17.89 3.50
C GLN A 236 0.86 -16.94 3.19
N HIS A 237 0.80 -16.47 1.95
CA HIS A 237 -0.27 -15.64 1.45
C HIS A 237 -1.12 -16.45 0.48
N VAL A 238 -2.43 -16.50 0.71
CA VAL A 238 -3.37 -17.14 -0.20
C VAL A 238 -4.50 -16.17 -0.54
N ASP A 239 -4.62 -15.87 -1.83
CA ASP A 239 -5.69 -15.00 -2.33
C ASP A 239 -6.66 -15.81 -3.19
N GLN A 240 -7.95 -15.72 -2.89
CA GLN A 240 -9.01 -16.43 -3.59
C GLN A 240 -9.95 -15.45 -4.27
N TYR A 241 -10.13 -15.62 -5.58
CA TYR A 241 -10.96 -14.81 -6.44
C TYR A 241 -12.20 -15.59 -6.87
N VAL A 242 -13.33 -14.91 -6.82
CA VAL A 242 -14.59 -15.42 -7.38
C VAL A 242 -14.72 -15.02 -8.86
N LEU A 243 -15.67 -15.64 -9.55
CA LEU A 243 -15.90 -15.43 -10.98
C LEU A 243 -16.04 -13.95 -11.32
N GLY A 244 -15.19 -13.47 -12.24
CA GLY A 244 -15.28 -12.11 -12.81
C GLY A 244 -14.91 -10.96 -11.86
N GLN A 245 -14.30 -11.24 -10.70
CA GLN A 245 -13.97 -10.20 -9.72
C GLN A 245 -12.47 -10.22 -9.35
N TYR A 246 -11.91 -9.03 -9.15
CA TYR A 246 -10.53 -8.83 -8.67
C TYR A 246 -10.43 -8.51 -7.18
N ARG A 247 -11.57 -8.45 -6.47
CA ARG A 247 -11.59 -8.44 -5.01
C ARG A 247 -11.39 -9.86 -4.47
N ALA A 248 -10.24 -10.08 -3.85
CA ALA A 248 -9.87 -11.37 -3.29
C ALA A 248 -10.29 -11.53 -1.82
N LYS A 249 -10.67 -12.74 -1.44
CA LYS A 249 -10.58 -13.18 -0.05
C LYS A 249 -9.12 -13.58 0.22
N HIS A 250 -8.43 -12.81 1.06
CA HIS A 250 -7.03 -13.02 1.41
C HIS A 250 -6.91 -13.80 2.72
N LEU A 251 -5.89 -14.62 2.82
CA LEU A 251 -5.49 -15.34 4.02
C LEU A 251 -3.97 -15.24 4.16
N ASP A 252 -3.53 -14.54 5.20
CA ASP A 252 -2.13 -14.41 5.56
C ASP A 252 -1.86 -15.27 6.80
N ARG A 253 -1.03 -16.31 6.66
CA ARG A 253 -0.74 -17.28 7.72
C ARG A 253 0.73 -17.22 8.11
N PRO A 254 1.08 -16.90 9.37
CA PRO A 254 2.45 -17.03 9.84
C PRO A 254 2.81 -18.52 9.95
N LEU A 255 3.87 -18.95 9.26
CA LEU A 255 4.34 -20.33 9.23
C LEU A 255 5.49 -20.58 10.21
N ALA A 256 6.46 -19.66 10.26
CA ALA A 256 7.63 -19.79 11.11
C ALA A 256 8.08 -18.45 11.64
N ILE A 257 8.61 -18.44 12.86
CA ILE A 257 9.23 -17.26 13.48
C ILE A 257 10.72 -17.55 13.68
N ASN A 258 11.57 -16.58 13.36
CA ASN A 258 13.00 -16.68 13.66
C ASN A 258 13.20 -16.49 15.16
N ARG A 259 13.85 -17.46 15.81
CA ARG A 259 14.31 -17.30 17.18
C ARG A 259 15.60 -16.47 17.16
N THR A 260 15.48 -15.17 17.39
CA THR A 260 16.64 -14.39 17.82
C THR A 260 17.09 -14.94 19.17
N PRO A 261 18.36 -15.34 19.35
CA PRO A 261 18.84 -15.73 20.67
C PRO A 261 18.65 -14.54 21.62
N VAL A 262 17.91 -14.76 22.71
CA VAL A 262 17.86 -13.82 23.82
C VAL A 262 19.29 -13.67 24.32
N LEU A 263 19.88 -12.48 24.17
CA LEU A 263 21.12 -12.13 24.85
C LEU A 263 20.81 -12.08 26.36
N ASN A 264 20.88 -13.24 27.00
CA ASN A 264 20.99 -13.34 28.45
C ASN A 264 22.32 -12.69 28.86
N GLY A 265 22.29 -11.45 29.36
CA GLY A 265 23.49 -10.90 29.98
C GLY A 265 23.52 -9.39 30.15
N LYS A 266 22.82 -8.88 31.18
CA LYS A 266 23.38 -8.07 32.28
C LYS A 266 22.25 -7.66 33.22
N LYS A 267 22.16 -8.32 34.38
CA LYS A 267 21.53 -7.71 35.56
C LYS A 267 22.44 -6.56 36.01
N PRO A 268 21.93 -5.34 36.23
CA PRO A 268 22.70 -4.34 36.96
C PRO A 268 22.86 -4.84 38.40
N VAL A 269 24.11 -4.81 38.87
CA VAL A 269 24.47 -4.87 40.30
C VAL A 269 24.21 -3.51 40.89
#